data_AF-A0A7S9RFQ3-F1
#
_entry.id   AF-A0A7S9RFQ3-F1
#
_cell.length_a   1.000
_cell.length_b   1.000
_cell.length_c   1.000
_cell.angle_alpha   90.00
_cell.angle_beta   90.00
_cell.angle_gamma   90.00
#
_symmetry.space_group_name_H-M   'P 1'
#
loop_
_entity.id
_entity.type
_entity.pdbx_description
1 polymer ?
#
loop_
_entity_poly.entity_id
_entity_poly.type
_entity_poly.pdbx_seq_one_letter_code
_entity_poly.pdbx_strand_id
1 'polypeptide(L)'
;MFNIIADKNISDNDTRKYIEEYIKKYGCTTDITLKNKKLSNRTYDLLEFAHDYKKNETFDLLLDNGAKPNMQLATSIGFDFAFFFRENGVGIDNKKASPELLKFIKTQKYKEFKEEKFRLIKKLLEYGQDPKDYGFLKNILMLINDEKDLEKILNRKNK
;
A
#
# COMPACT_ATOMS: atom_id res chain seq x y z
N MET A 1 -15.98 11.78 -1.07
CA MET A 1 -14.93 10.90 -1.62
C MET A 1 -14.62 9.73 -0.68
N PHE A 2 -14.10 9.95 0.54
CA PHE A 2 -13.79 8.86 1.50
C PHE A 2 -14.88 7.80 1.70
N ASN A 3 -16.13 8.21 1.96
CA ASN A 3 -17.24 7.26 2.17
C ASN A 3 -17.50 6.36 0.95
N ILE A 4 -17.30 6.88 -0.26
CA ILE A 4 -17.53 6.12 -1.50
C ILE A 4 -16.41 5.11 -1.72
N ILE A 5 -15.17 5.51 -1.44
CA ILE A 5 -14.01 4.59 -1.47
C ILE A 5 -14.18 3.47 -0.44
N ALA A 6 -14.66 3.81 0.77
CA ALA A 6 -14.87 2.86 1.85
C ALA A 6 -16.11 1.97 1.67
N ASP A 7 -16.98 2.26 0.70
CA ASP A 7 -18.21 1.48 0.49
C ASP A 7 -17.88 0.15 -0.18
N LYS A 8 -18.12 -0.94 0.57
CA LYS A 8 -17.92 -2.32 0.12
C LYS A 8 -19.00 -2.80 -0.84
N ASN A 9 -20.14 -2.11 -0.92
CA ASN A 9 -21.25 -2.47 -1.80
C ASN A 9 -21.11 -1.85 -3.20
N ILE A 10 -20.19 -0.90 -3.37
CA ILE A 10 -19.92 -0.25 -4.67
C ILE A 10 -18.71 -0.93 -5.31
N SER A 11 -18.80 -1.22 -6.61
CA SER A 11 -17.65 -1.76 -7.36
C SER A 11 -16.51 -0.74 -7.43
N ASP A 12 -15.27 -1.18 -7.65
CA ASP A 12 -14.16 -0.23 -7.86
C ASP A 12 -14.39 0.64 -9.11
N ASN A 13 -14.89 0.07 -10.20
CA ASN A 13 -15.21 0.83 -11.41
C ASN A 13 -16.26 1.93 -11.16
N ASP A 14 -17.32 1.64 -10.40
CA ASP A 14 -18.31 2.66 -10.06
C ASP A 14 -17.76 3.67 -9.05
N THR A 15 -16.95 3.22 -8.08
CA THR A 15 -16.20 4.11 -7.18
C THR A 15 -15.37 5.09 -7.99
N ARG A 16 -14.61 4.61 -8.98
CA ARG A 16 -13.80 5.40 -9.90
C ARG A 16 -14.64 6.43 -10.66
N LYS A 17 -15.78 6.04 -11.25
CA LYS A 17 -16.67 6.98 -11.95
C LYS A 17 -17.16 8.11 -11.05
N TYR A 18 -17.57 7.79 -9.82
CA TYR A 18 -17.99 8.80 -8.87
C TYR A 18 -16.84 9.75 -8.50
N ILE A 19 -15.66 9.19 -8.18
CA ILE A 19 -14.47 9.98 -7.86
C ILE A 19 -14.05 10.88 -9.03
N GLU A 20 -14.10 10.38 -10.26
CA GLU A 20 -13.84 11.16 -11.47
C GLU A 20 -14.84 12.31 -11.63
N GLU A 21 -16.12 12.10 -11.34
CA GLU A 21 -17.12 13.16 -11.33
C GLU A 21 -16.80 14.23 -10.26
N TYR A 22 -16.45 13.83 -9.03
CA TYR A 22 -16.01 14.77 -7.97
C TYR A 22 -14.84 15.64 -8.42
N ILE A 23 -13.85 15.05 -9.08
CA ILE A 23 -12.67 15.80 -9.54
C ILE A 23 -13.05 16.72 -10.72
N LYS A 24 -13.63 16.17 -11.79
CA LYS A 24 -13.80 16.89 -13.07
C LYS A 24 -14.96 17.89 -13.05
N LYS A 25 -16.09 17.52 -12.46
CA LYS A 25 -17.31 18.35 -12.47
C LYS A 25 -17.36 19.29 -11.28
N TYR A 26 -16.93 18.82 -10.11
CA TYR A 26 -17.02 19.57 -8.86
C TYR A 26 -15.69 20.19 -8.42
N GLY A 27 -14.60 19.99 -9.18
CA GLY A 27 -13.30 20.60 -8.89
C GLY A 27 -12.69 20.16 -7.57
N CYS A 28 -13.07 18.99 -7.05
CA CYS A 28 -12.53 18.48 -5.79
C CYS A 28 -11.05 18.09 -5.94
N THR A 29 -10.22 18.54 -5.01
CA THR A 29 -8.82 18.13 -4.93
C THR A 29 -8.69 16.68 -4.45
N THR A 30 -7.61 16.03 -4.85
CA THR A 30 -7.26 14.66 -4.48
C THR A 30 -6.34 14.59 -3.26
N ASP A 31 -5.77 15.73 -2.83
CA ASP A 31 -4.90 15.85 -1.65
C ASP A 31 -5.67 16.03 -0.32
N ILE A 32 -6.92 15.55 -0.27
CA ILE A 32 -7.72 15.65 0.94
C ILE A 32 -7.31 14.63 1.98
N THR A 33 -7.40 15.05 3.25
CA THR A 33 -7.10 14.19 4.39
C THR A 33 -8.23 14.17 5.40
N LEU A 34 -8.37 13.03 6.09
CA LEU A 34 -9.34 12.79 7.14
C LEU A 34 -8.61 12.46 8.45
N LYS A 35 -8.81 13.28 9.48
CA LYS A 35 -8.27 13.04 10.82
C LYS A 35 -9.31 12.32 11.67
N ASN A 36 -9.04 11.07 12.06
CA ASN A 36 -9.96 10.31 12.90
C ASN A 36 -9.59 10.38 14.39
N LYS A 37 -9.88 11.52 15.04
CA LYS A 37 -9.58 11.77 16.46
C LYS A 37 -10.17 10.74 17.45
N LYS A 38 -11.15 9.92 17.05
CA LYS A 38 -11.77 8.93 17.93
C LYS A 38 -11.01 7.60 17.97
N LEU A 39 -10.41 7.18 16.86
CA LEU A 39 -9.69 5.90 16.76
C LEU A 39 -8.16 6.06 16.84
N SER A 40 -7.62 7.20 16.38
CA SER A 40 -6.18 7.46 16.41
C SER A 40 -5.87 8.94 16.20
N ASN A 41 -4.70 9.41 16.59
CA ASN A 41 -4.24 10.74 16.13
C ASN A 41 -3.76 10.74 14.66
N ARG A 42 -4.08 9.69 13.90
CA ARG A 42 -3.67 9.50 12.52
C ARG A 42 -4.54 10.28 11.55
N THR A 43 -3.89 10.79 10.54
CA THR A 43 -4.49 11.40 9.35
C THR A 43 -4.42 10.39 8.22
N TYR A 44 -5.54 10.18 7.53
CA TYR A 44 -5.64 9.29 6.38
C TYR A 44 -5.89 10.11 5.12
N ASP A 45 -5.34 9.68 3.99
CA ASP A 45 -5.63 10.28 2.68
C ASP A 45 -6.43 9.30 1.79
N LEU A 46 -6.82 9.78 0.61
CA LEU A 46 -7.60 9.00 -0.33
C LEU A 46 -6.83 7.81 -0.94
N LEU A 47 -5.51 7.92 -1.11
CA LEU A 47 -4.70 6.83 -1.67
C LEU A 47 -4.61 5.68 -0.68
N GLU A 48 -4.38 5.96 0.59
CA GLU A 48 -4.37 4.96 1.64
C GLU A 48 -5.74 4.26 1.73
N PHE A 49 -6.84 5.02 1.70
CA PHE A 49 -8.18 4.43 1.68
C PHE A 49 -8.42 3.55 0.44
N ALA A 50 -8.04 4.01 -0.74
CA ALA A 50 -8.22 3.22 -1.96
C ALA A 50 -7.40 1.93 -1.91
N HIS A 51 -6.19 1.98 -1.36
CA HIS A 51 -5.35 0.81 -1.12
C HIS A 51 -5.98 -0.18 -0.13
N ASP A 52 -6.35 0.28 1.08
CA ASP A 52 -6.89 -0.56 2.15
C ASP A 52 -8.22 -1.24 1.75
N TYR A 53 -9.04 -0.55 0.94
CA TYR A 53 -10.32 -1.07 0.44
C TYR A 53 -10.20 -1.79 -0.90
N LYS A 54 -8.98 -2.02 -1.41
CA LYS A 54 -8.69 -2.76 -2.65
C LYS A 54 -9.37 -2.15 -3.90
N LYS A 55 -9.41 -0.82 -3.96
CA LYS A 55 -9.98 -0.02 -5.05
C LYS A 55 -8.86 0.42 -6.01
N ASN A 56 -8.27 -0.53 -6.73
CA ASN A 56 -7.08 -0.33 -7.57
C ASN A 56 -7.30 0.67 -8.73
N GLU A 57 -8.44 0.61 -9.42
CA GLU A 57 -8.76 1.54 -10.51
C GLU A 57 -8.98 2.96 -9.99
N THR A 58 -9.61 3.08 -8.82
CA THR A 58 -9.78 4.37 -8.12
C THR A 58 -8.43 4.90 -7.63
N PHE A 59 -7.57 4.03 -7.10
CA PHE A 59 -6.21 4.38 -6.66
C PHE A 59 -5.39 4.96 -7.82
N ASP A 60 -5.46 4.32 -8.99
CA ASP A 60 -4.78 4.77 -10.20
C ASP A 60 -5.30 6.14 -10.66
N LEU A 61 -6.63 6.34 -10.66
CA LEU A 61 -7.24 7.63 -10.96
C LEU A 61 -6.75 8.73 -10.01
N LEU A 62 -6.64 8.46 -8.71
CA LEU A 62 -6.18 9.43 -7.72
C LEU A 62 -4.73 9.86 -7.99
N LEU A 63 -3.84 8.91 -8.27
CA LEU A 63 -2.45 9.18 -8.64
C LEU A 63 -2.36 10.05 -9.90
N ASP A 64 -3.10 9.70 -10.94
CA ASP A 64 -3.13 10.45 -12.21
C ASP A 64 -3.67 11.88 -12.06
N ASN A 65 -4.47 12.11 -11.02
CA ASN A 65 -5.04 13.42 -10.67
C ASN A 65 -4.31 14.08 -9.50
N GLY A 66 -3.04 13.76 -9.30
CA GLY A 66 -2.12 14.53 -8.46
C GLY A 66 -2.05 14.12 -6.99
N ALA A 67 -2.78 13.07 -6.56
CA ALA A 67 -2.63 12.56 -5.22
C ALA A 67 -1.19 12.08 -4.99
N LYS A 68 -0.61 12.45 -3.85
CA LYS A 68 0.79 12.14 -3.56
C LYS A 68 0.91 10.97 -2.58
N PRO A 69 1.67 9.93 -2.94
CA PRO A 69 1.97 8.85 -2.01
C PRO A 69 2.83 9.36 -0.85
N ASN A 70 2.67 8.75 0.34
CA ASN A 70 3.35 9.18 1.56
C ASN A 70 3.70 8.01 2.50
N MET A 71 4.37 8.33 3.61
CA MET A 71 4.82 7.36 4.61
C MET A 71 3.70 6.44 5.14
N GLN A 72 2.48 6.94 5.25
CA GLN A 72 1.34 6.17 5.73
C GLN A 72 0.99 5.05 4.74
N LEU A 73 0.93 5.34 3.45
CA LEU A 73 0.71 4.33 2.41
C LEU A 73 1.83 3.28 2.39
N ALA A 74 3.10 3.69 2.49
CA ALA A 74 4.22 2.76 2.58
C ALA A 74 4.13 1.86 3.83
N THR A 75 3.60 2.39 4.93
CA THR A 75 3.34 1.63 6.16
C THR A 75 2.22 0.61 5.95
N SER A 76 1.13 0.96 5.26
CA SER A 76 0.05 0.03 4.90
C SER A 76 0.56 -1.12 4.02
N ILE A 77 1.41 -0.84 3.04
CA ILE A 77 2.07 -1.89 2.23
C ILE A 77 2.95 -2.80 3.11
N GLY A 78 3.62 -2.25 4.12
CA GLY A 78 4.34 -3.07 5.12
C GLY A 78 3.40 -3.99 5.90
N PHE A 79 2.23 -3.49 6.32
CA PHE A 79 1.22 -4.30 6.99
C PHE A 79 0.65 -5.40 6.10
N ASP A 80 0.52 -5.19 4.78
CA ASP A 80 0.11 -6.25 3.86
C ASP A 80 0.99 -7.50 4.00
N PHE A 81 2.32 -7.34 4.11
CA PHE A 81 3.22 -8.48 4.32
C PHE A 81 2.96 -9.18 5.66
N ALA A 82 2.81 -8.40 6.74
CA ALA A 82 2.56 -8.94 8.07
C ALA A 82 1.22 -9.72 8.13
N PHE A 83 0.17 -9.16 7.53
CA PHE A 83 -1.13 -9.82 7.43
C PHE A 83 -1.08 -11.03 6.53
N PHE A 84 -0.42 -10.95 5.37
CA PHE A 84 -0.25 -12.09 4.47
C PHE A 84 0.41 -13.28 5.18
N PHE A 85 1.46 -13.06 5.97
CA PHE A 85 2.07 -14.13 6.75
C PHE A 85 1.12 -14.70 7.80
N ARG A 86 0.40 -13.84 8.53
CA ARG A 86 -0.56 -14.27 9.56
C ARG A 86 -1.72 -15.08 8.97
N GLU A 87 -2.29 -14.63 7.87
CA GLU A 87 -3.40 -15.31 7.16
C GLU A 87 -2.99 -16.68 6.60
N ASN A 88 -1.69 -16.87 6.34
CA ASN A 88 -1.12 -18.15 5.92
C ASN A 88 -0.59 -19.01 7.09
N GLY A 89 -0.91 -18.65 8.34
CA GLY A 89 -0.51 -19.41 9.52
C GLY A 89 0.98 -19.36 9.85
N VAL A 90 1.72 -18.42 9.26
CA VAL A 90 3.19 -18.27 9.40
C VAL A 90 3.56 -16.86 9.86
N GLY A 91 2.73 -16.25 10.70
CA GLY A 91 2.95 -14.89 11.21
C GLY A 91 4.32 -14.73 11.89
N ILE A 92 4.84 -13.51 11.87
CA ILE A 92 6.10 -13.16 12.56
C ILE A 92 5.81 -13.05 14.05
N ASP A 93 6.44 -13.90 14.85
CA ASP A 93 6.34 -13.89 16.31
C ASP A 93 7.68 -13.46 16.94
N ASN A 94 7.63 -12.70 18.04
CA ASN A 94 8.80 -12.27 18.82
C ASN A 94 9.96 -11.70 17.99
N LYS A 95 9.65 -10.98 16.91
CA LYS A 95 10.63 -10.37 15.98
C LYS A 95 11.63 -11.39 15.39
N LYS A 96 11.21 -12.64 15.19
CA LYS A 96 12.01 -13.69 14.54
C LYS A 96 11.16 -14.46 13.54
N ALA A 97 11.76 -14.83 12.41
CA ALA A 97 11.10 -15.73 11.47
C ALA A 97 11.16 -17.18 11.99
N SER A 98 10.02 -17.86 11.98
CA SER A 98 9.98 -19.29 12.27
C SER A 98 10.53 -20.11 11.08
N PRO A 99 10.99 -21.36 11.30
CA PRO A 99 11.36 -22.26 10.21
C PRO A 99 10.23 -22.44 9.17
N GLU A 100 8.98 -22.42 9.61
CA GLU A 100 7.79 -22.51 8.75
C GLU A 100 7.66 -21.30 7.84
N LEU A 101 7.86 -20.08 8.38
CA LEU A 101 7.87 -18.85 7.59
C LEU A 101 9.01 -18.87 6.56
N LEU A 102 10.21 -19.31 6.96
CA LEU A 102 11.37 -19.41 6.05
C LEU A 102 11.16 -20.44 4.93
N LYS A 103 10.34 -21.48 5.16
CA LYS A 103 9.90 -22.40 4.10
C LYS A 103 8.81 -21.76 3.24
N PHE A 104 7.86 -21.06 3.85
CA PHE A 104 6.74 -20.41 3.17
C PHE A 104 7.20 -19.37 2.15
N ILE A 105 8.22 -18.56 2.45
CA ILE A 105 8.74 -17.53 1.52
C ILE A 105 9.39 -18.13 0.25
N LYS A 106 9.61 -19.45 0.20
CA LYS A 106 10.10 -20.13 -1.00
C LYS A 106 8.97 -20.57 -1.94
N THR A 107 7.73 -20.52 -1.47
CA THR A 107 6.55 -20.95 -2.23
C THR A 107 6.22 -19.98 -3.37
N GLN A 108 5.54 -20.50 -4.39
CA GLN A 108 5.05 -19.68 -5.50
C GLN A 108 4.07 -18.59 -5.03
N LYS A 109 3.21 -18.93 -4.08
CA LYS A 109 2.23 -18.02 -3.47
C LYS A 109 2.87 -16.76 -2.89
N TYR A 110 3.98 -16.90 -2.16
CA TYR A 110 4.71 -15.73 -1.65
C TYR A 110 5.39 -14.93 -2.76
N LYS A 111 5.98 -15.60 -3.75
CA LYS A 111 6.68 -14.92 -4.86
C LYS A 111 5.73 -14.03 -5.66
N GLU A 112 4.53 -14.53 -5.96
CA GLU A 112 3.48 -13.77 -6.67
C GLU A 112 3.02 -12.56 -5.85
N PHE A 113 2.73 -12.77 -4.56
CA PHE A 113 2.38 -11.68 -3.65
C PHE A 113 3.49 -10.61 -3.57
N LYS A 114 4.74 -11.02 -3.40
CA LYS A 114 5.90 -10.12 -3.33
C LYS A 114 6.04 -9.33 -4.63
N GLU A 115 5.93 -9.98 -5.79
CA GLU A 115 6.03 -9.34 -7.09
C GLU A 115 4.94 -8.29 -7.32
N GLU A 116 3.69 -8.60 -6.96
CA GLU A 116 2.57 -7.67 -7.02
C GLU A 116 2.86 -6.40 -6.19
N LYS A 117 3.24 -6.58 -4.92
CA LYS A 117 3.56 -5.45 -4.03
C LYS A 117 4.77 -4.67 -4.52
N PHE A 118 5.78 -5.33 -5.06
CA PHE A 118 6.98 -4.65 -5.56
C PHE A 118 6.70 -3.89 -6.86
N ARG A 119 5.75 -4.33 -7.68
CA ARG A 119 5.25 -3.57 -8.83
C ARG A 119 4.53 -2.30 -8.38
N LEU A 120 3.68 -2.39 -7.35
CA LEU A 120 3.04 -1.21 -6.74
C LEU A 120 4.09 -0.22 -6.20
N ILE A 121 5.10 -0.70 -5.47
CA ILE A 121 6.17 0.16 -4.94
C ILE A 121 6.89 0.90 -6.06
N LYS A 122 7.27 0.21 -7.14
CA LYS A 122 7.92 0.86 -8.31
C LYS A 122 7.03 1.96 -8.89
N LYS A 123 5.73 1.69 -9.07
CA LYS A 123 4.77 2.70 -9.51
C LYS A 123 4.78 3.89 -8.55
N LEU A 124 4.65 3.69 -7.24
CA LEU A 124 4.62 4.79 -6.27
C LEU A 124 5.89 5.64 -6.26
N LEU A 125 7.06 5.03 -6.51
CA LEU A 125 8.32 5.77 -6.67
C LEU A 125 8.31 6.67 -7.92
N GLU A 126 7.69 6.23 -9.02
CA GLU A 126 7.49 7.06 -10.23
C GLU A 126 6.56 8.27 -9.96
N TYR A 127 5.59 8.12 -9.03
CA TYR A 127 4.72 9.21 -8.58
C TYR A 127 5.33 10.05 -7.43
N GLY A 128 6.59 9.80 -7.06
CA GLY A 128 7.37 10.64 -6.14
C GLY A 128 7.33 10.23 -4.66
N GLN A 129 6.94 8.99 -4.34
CA GLN A 129 7.10 8.45 -2.98
C GLN A 129 8.59 8.50 -2.56
N ASP A 130 8.88 8.94 -1.33
CA ASP A 130 10.25 8.89 -0.79
C ASP A 130 10.65 7.42 -0.52
N PRO A 131 11.76 6.92 -1.09
CA PRO A 131 12.26 5.58 -0.79
C PRO A 131 12.47 5.31 0.71
N LYS A 132 12.73 6.34 1.52
CA LYS A 132 12.91 6.24 2.98
C LYS A 132 11.64 5.84 3.72
N ASP A 133 10.46 6.08 3.13
CA ASP A 133 9.17 5.73 3.73
C ASP A 133 9.01 4.22 3.95
N TYR A 134 9.72 3.39 3.18
CA TYR A 134 9.62 1.92 3.23
C TYR A 134 10.44 1.27 4.36
N GLY A 135 10.89 2.04 5.36
CA GLY A 135 11.66 1.51 6.49
C GLY A 135 10.95 0.39 7.26
N PHE A 136 9.64 0.49 7.43
CA PHE A 136 8.85 -0.55 8.11
C PHE A 136 8.82 -1.86 7.30
N LEU A 137 8.53 -1.78 6.00
CA LEU A 137 8.57 -2.95 5.10
C LEU A 137 9.98 -3.57 5.06
N LYS A 138 11.03 -2.74 4.97
CA LYS A 138 12.41 -3.22 5.01
C LYS A 138 12.70 -4.05 6.26
N ASN A 139 12.27 -3.58 7.43
CA ASN A 139 12.44 -4.33 8.68
C ASN A 139 11.73 -5.70 8.63
N ILE A 140 10.51 -5.77 8.09
CA ILE A 140 9.79 -7.03 7.92
C ILE A 140 10.58 -8.00 7.03
N LEU A 141 11.07 -7.53 5.88
CA LEU A 141 11.83 -8.36 4.94
C LEU A 141 13.18 -8.82 5.52
N MET A 142 13.84 -7.98 6.31
CA MET A 142 15.08 -8.35 7.00
C MET A 142 14.88 -9.53 7.96
N LEU A 143 13.72 -9.60 8.65
CA LEU A 143 13.44 -10.70 9.57
C LEU A 143 13.38 -12.07 8.86
N ILE A 144 13.06 -12.08 7.57
CA ILE A 144 12.96 -13.28 6.73
C ILE A 144 14.13 -13.42 5.75
N ASN A 145 15.15 -12.55 5.83
CA ASN A 145 16.30 -12.47 4.91
C ASN A 145 15.91 -12.27 3.43
N ASP A 146 14.92 -11.43 3.15
CA ASP A 146 14.41 -11.18 1.79
C ASP A 146 14.40 -9.68 1.39
N GLU A 147 15.20 -8.85 2.07
CA GLU A 147 15.25 -7.40 1.88
C GLU A 147 15.94 -6.96 0.59
N LYS A 148 16.82 -7.79 0.03
CA LYS A 148 17.75 -7.40 -1.05
C LYS A 148 17.04 -6.85 -2.30
N ASP A 149 15.91 -7.42 -2.68
CA ASP A 149 15.18 -6.96 -3.86
C ASP A 149 14.47 -5.62 -3.62
N LEU A 150 13.98 -5.39 -2.39
CA LEU A 150 13.45 -4.08 -2.02
C LEU A 150 14.57 -3.05 -2.05
N GLU A 151 15.74 -3.35 -1.46
CA GLU A 151 16.89 -2.43 -1.48
C GLU A 151 17.31 -2.05 -2.90
N LYS A 152 17.31 -2.99 -3.85
CA LYS A 152 17.58 -2.69 -5.26
C LYS A 152 16.54 -1.74 -5.86
N ILE A 153 15.26 -1.90 -5.50
CA ILE A 153 14.17 -1.02 -5.99
C ILE A 153 14.36 0.39 -5.41
N LEU A 154 14.58 0.50 -4.10
CA LEU A 154 14.69 1.77 -3.39
C LEU A 154 15.96 2.55 -3.74
N ASN A 155 17.05 1.86 -4.08
CA ASN A 155 18.35 2.47 -4.43
C ASN A 155 18.48 2.81 -5.92
N ARG A 156 17.48 2.53 -6.76
CA ARG A 156 17.48 3.04 -8.12
C ARG A 156 17.38 4.56 -8.03
N LYS A 157 18.50 5.23 -8.26
CA LYS A 157 18.51 6.68 -8.51
C LYS A 157 17.54 6.92 -9.66
N ASN A 158 16.48 7.70 -9.41
CA ASN A 158 15.67 8.28 -10.45
C ASN A 158 16.65 9.03 -11.37
N LYS A 159 16.92 8.43 -12.53
CA LYS A 159 17.75 9.01 -13.59
C LYS A 159 16.88 9.89 -14.45
#